data_AF-A0A0H2UFE1-F1
#
_entry.id   AF-A0A0H2UFE1-F1
#
_cell.length_a   1.000
_cell.length_b   1.000
_cell.length_c   1.000
_cell.angle_alpha   90.00
_cell.angle_beta   90.00
_cell.angle_gamma   90.00
#
_symmetry.space_group_name_H-M   'P 1'
#
loop_
_entity.id
_entity.type
_entity.pdbx_description
1 polymer ?
#
loop_
_entity_poly.entity_id
_entity_poly.type
_entity_poly.pdbx_seq_one_letter_code
_entity_poly.pdbx_strand_id
1 'polypeptide(L)'
;MHVIAFLAAVGDGVWNDPVTKFIPELAALAAGRADVERGSTWSVDWDDITIGSLAGQTSGLIRDYSLLSELTWQTAIRPDLLVYFGFPPLNRSEIPPCGSLPTCNREQLFAGFARQPPSFPPYATPAYSDVGYVLLAWALENITGKKYGDVIRQYIIEPLNLTGTYTLPPPESVGVIPGERHSTGWTLDMNQEVGTGGMWSSTRDMTKVGKAIMGSKLMKPSMTRRWLKPATFSSDSRASVGEPWGIRQIALKDTKSSYQFVTSFNKAGQVGKYGVFTALIPELDLGFNVLAAGDVPPNLNVWLVETLAGAFLPTWLAVSRRVANETYGGRYRSATLNSSILITAGGDGDDHPGLAVREWTSNGTDMLPIALSAGTYLSPEALPGAQISIRLYPTGLEDRLPGGGGQRRRVAFKAIFEDLNQTEVAGMYTSDCATWVGQSGAMWGSLPLDQFVFELDGVVGAGGRARR
;
A
#
# COMPACT_ATOMS: atom_id res chain seq x y z
N MET A 1 -8.30 -8.34 -1.71
CA MET A 1 -8.08 -9.14 -0.47
C MET A 1 -7.20 -10.37 -0.72
N HIS A 2 -6.89 -10.72 -1.97
CA HIS A 2 -6.03 -11.86 -2.29
C HIS A 2 -4.64 -11.79 -1.63
N VAL A 3 -3.84 -10.74 -1.87
CA VAL A 3 -2.46 -10.68 -1.35
C VAL A 3 -2.41 -10.73 0.18
N ILE A 4 -3.32 -10.04 0.89
CA ILE A 4 -3.39 -10.15 2.35
C ILE A 4 -3.72 -11.58 2.82
N ALA A 5 -4.57 -12.32 2.10
CA ALA A 5 -4.84 -13.71 2.42
C ALA A 5 -3.60 -14.59 2.20
N PHE A 6 -2.86 -14.35 1.12
CA PHE A 6 -1.58 -15.01 0.87
C PHE A 6 -0.60 -14.75 2.02
N LEU A 7 -0.37 -13.49 2.38
CA LEU A 7 0.55 -13.10 3.45
C LEU A 7 0.12 -13.64 4.82
N ALA A 8 -1.19 -13.68 5.10
CA ALA A 8 -1.71 -14.24 6.34
C ALA A 8 -1.58 -15.78 6.42
N ALA A 9 -1.75 -16.47 5.29
CA ALA A 9 -1.71 -17.93 5.23
C ALA A 9 -0.30 -18.51 5.11
N VAL A 10 0.56 -17.87 4.32
CA VAL A 10 1.87 -18.39 3.89
C VAL A 10 3.02 -17.47 4.31
N GLY A 11 2.77 -16.16 4.40
CA GLY A 11 3.82 -15.15 4.59
C GLY A 11 4.52 -14.77 3.29
N ASP A 12 5.53 -13.90 3.39
CA ASP A 12 6.29 -13.35 2.26
C ASP A 12 7.62 -14.09 1.99
N GLY A 13 7.88 -15.22 2.65
CA GLY A 13 9.12 -15.99 2.47
C GLY A 13 9.29 -16.60 1.08
N VAL A 14 8.19 -16.79 0.34
CA VAL A 14 8.16 -17.36 -1.01
C VAL A 14 8.11 -16.32 -2.12
N TRP A 15 8.21 -15.01 -1.80
CA TRP A 15 8.07 -13.94 -2.81
C TRP A 15 9.10 -14.01 -3.94
N ASN A 16 10.30 -14.52 -3.66
CA ASN A 16 11.35 -14.69 -4.67
C ASN A 16 11.40 -16.10 -5.26
N ASP A 17 10.53 -17.02 -4.82
CA ASP A 17 10.45 -18.34 -5.42
C ASP A 17 9.76 -18.25 -6.80
N PRO A 18 10.25 -18.99 -7.81
CA PRO A 18 9.62 -19.03 -9.12
C PRO A 18 8.24 -19.67 -9.05
N VAL A 19 7.30 -19.19 -9.87
CA VAL A 19 5.92 -19.69 -9.90
C VAL A 19 5.86 -21.16 -10.33
N THR A 20 6.81 -21.61 -11.15
CA THR A 20 6.93 -23.01 -11.60
C THR A 20 7.15 -23.99 -10.44
N LYS A 21 7.70 -23.54 -9.31
CA LYS A 21 7.82 -24.33 -8.07
C LYS A 21 6.47 -24.73 -7.49
N PHE A 22 5.43 -23.92 -7.72
CA PHE A 22 4.12 -24.09 -7.10
C PHE A 22 3.03 -24.48 -8.09
N ILE A 23 3.26 -24.36 -9.40
CA ILE A 23 2.29 -24.67 -10.45
C ILE A 23 2.92 -25.66 -11.44
N PRO A 24 2.66 -26.97 -11.29
CA PRO A 24 3.27 -28.02 -12.12
C PRO A 24 3.02 -27.85 -13.63
N GLU A 25 1.87 -27.32 -14.01
CA GLU A 25 1.54 -27.09 -15.42
C GLU A 25 2.44 -26.02 -16.04
N LEU A 26 2.83 -24.99 -15.27
CA LEU A 26 3.81 -24.01 -15.73
C LEU A 26 5.21 -24.59 -15.80
N ALA A 27 5.59 -25.45 -14.85
CA ALA A 27 6.86 -26.17 -14.91
C ALA A 27 6.96 -27.06 -16.17
N ALA A 28 5.85 -27.71 -16.56
CA ALA A 28 5.77 -28.47 -17.79
C ALA A 28 5.87 -27.58 -19.05
N LEU A 29 5.22 -26.40 -19.05
CA LEU A 29 5.36 -25.42 -20.13
C LEU A 29 6.78 -24.88 -20.25
N ALA A 30 7.45 -24.60 -19.13
CA ALA A 30 8.84 -24.16 -19.09
C ALA A 30 9.78 -25.24 -19.65
N ALA A 31 9.63 -26.49 -19.18
CA ALA A 31 10.44 -27.62 -19.65
C ALA A 31 10.25 -27.89 -21.15
N GLY A 32 9.03 -27.76 -21.67
CA GLY A 32 8.72 -27.90 -23.10
C GLY A 32 9.27 -26.78 -23.99
N ARG A 33 9.90 -25.75 -23.41
CA ARG A 33 10.46 -24.59 -24.10
C ARG A 33 11.88 -24.25 -23.63
N ALA A 34 12.59 -25.21 -23.07
CA ALA A 34 13.93 -25.02 -22.52
C ALA A 34 14.98 -24.60 -23.57
N ASP A 35 14.69 -24.81 -24.86
CA ASP A 35 15.51 -24.42 -26.01
C ASP A 35 15.17 -23.02 -26.55
N VAL A 36 14.09 -22.38 -26.08
CA VAL A 36 13.72 -21.02 -26.47
C VAL A 36 14.60 -20.02 -25.73
N GLU A 37 15.14 -19.04 -26.47
CA GLU A 37 15.94 -17.96 -25.88
C GLU A 37 15.11 -17.11 -24.91
N ARG A 38 15.75 -16.68 -23.81
CA ARG A 38 15.14 -15.77 -22.83
C ARG A 38 14.78 -14.43 -23.48
N GLY A 39 13.73 -13.78 -22.97
CA GLY A 39 13.23 -12.53 -23.53
C GLY A 39 12.56 -12.70 -24.89
N SER A 40 12.09 -13.92 -25.20
CA SER A 40 11.37 -14.23 -26.43
C SER A 40 10.13 -13.35 -26.59
N THR A 41 9.86 -12.91 -27.82
CA THR A 41 8.65 -12.16 -28.15
C THR A 41 7.37 -13.01 -28.13
N TRP A 42 7.50 -14.34 -28.05
CA TRP A 42 6.37 -15.27 -28.16
C TRP A 42 6.37 -16.39 -27.12
N SER A 43 7.32 -16.35 -26.18
CA SER A 43 7.41 -17.31 -25.09
C SER A 43 7.64 -16.61 -23.77
N VAL A 44 6.86 -17.01 -22.77
CA VAL A 44 6.99 -16.50 -21.40
C VAL A 44 8.13 -17.23 -20.70
N ASP A 45 9.02 -16.48 -20.05
CA ASP A 45 10.10 -17.00 -19.19
C ASP A 45 9.54 -17.41 -17.82
N TRP A 46 8.78 -18.51 -17.76
CA TRP A 46 8.06 -18.94 -16.56
C TRP A 46 8.94 -19.15 -15.33
N ASP A 47 10.19 -19.58 -15.51
CA ASP A 47 11.15 -19.79 -14.41
C ASP A 47 11.68 -18.50 -13.80
N ASP A 48 11.61 -17.37 -14.52
CA ASP A 48 12.04 -16.06 -14.01
C ASP A 48 10.86 -15.27 -13.39
N ILE A 49 9.62 -15.74 -13.55
CA ILE A 49 8.42 -15.18 -12.90
C ILE A 49 8.32 -15.73 -11.47
N THR A 50 8.36 -14.83 -10.49
CA THR A 50 8.22 -15.18 -9.06
C THR A 50 6.83 -14.85 -8.51
N ILE A 51 6.49 -15.40 -7.35
CA ILE A 51 5.25 -15.06 -6.63
C ILE A 51 5.15 -13.54 -6.36
N GLY A 52 6.25 -12.90 -5.97
CA GLY A 52 6.32 -11.46 -5.74
C GLY A 52 6.10 -10.66 -7.03
N SER A 53 6.64 -11.13 -8.16
CA SER A 53 6.42 -10.46 -9.45
C SER A 53 4.96 -10.51 -9.92
N LEU A 54 4.25 -11.60 -9.59
CA LEU A 54 2.80 -11.71 -9.84
C LEU A 54 2.03 -10.72 -8.96
N ALA A 55 2.33 -10.70 -7.66
CA ALA A 55 1.66 -9.83 -6.70
C ALA A 55 1.92 -8.34 -7.03
N GLY A 56 3.15 -8.00 -7.39
CA GLY A 56 3.66 -6.65 -7.64
C GLY A 56 3.44 -6.12 -9.04
N GLN A 57 2.76 -6.88 -9.91
CA GLN A 57 2.50 -6.51 -11.31
C GLN A 57 3.77 -6.24 -12.11
N THR A 58 4.81 -7.05 -11.90
CA THR A 58 6.11 -6.95 -12.60
C THR A 58 6.49 -8.26 -13.30
N SER A 59 5.58 -9.23 -13.39
CA SER A 59 5.84 -10.50 -14.10
C SER A 59 5.97 -10.34 -15.62
N GLY A 60 5.49 -9.22 -16.18
CA GLY A 60 5.47 -8.99 -17.64
C GLY A 60 4.43 -9.80 -18.40
N LEU A 61 3.56 -10.54 -17.68
CA LEU A 61 2.44 -11.27 -18.28
C LEU A 61 1.42 -10.34 -18.93
N ILE A 62 0.68 -10.86 -19.90
CA ILE A 62 -0.47 -10.17 -20.49
C ILE A 62 -1.50 -9.79 -19.43
N ARG A 63 -2.32 -8.79 -19.76
CA ARG A 63 -3.40 -8.35 -18.87
C ARG A 63 -4.34 -9.51 -18.53
N ASP A 64 -4.98 -10.09 -19.53
CA ASP A 64 -6.11 -11.00 -19.38
C ASP A 64 -6.18 -11.87 -20.64
N TYR A 65 -6.54 -13.15 -20.51
CA TYR A 65 -6.58 -14.07 -21.65
C TYR A 65 -7.91 -14.01 -22.40
N SER A 66 -9.04 -14.10 -21.68
CA SER A 66 -10.34 -14.31 -22.35
C SER A 66 -11.57 -13.73 -21.65
N LEU A 67 -11.54 -13.49 -20.35
CA LEU A 67 -12.75 -13.11 -19.62
C LEU A 67 -13.24 -11.71 -20.01
N LEU A 68 -12.35 -10.72 -19.94
CA LEU A 68 -12.68 -9.31 -20.18
C LEU A 68 -12.05 -8.77 -21.46
N SER A 69 -10.96 -9.37 -21.94
CA SER A 69 -10.18 -8.81 -23.06
C SER A 69 -10.42 -9.48 -24.42
N GLU A 70 -11.02 -10.67 -24.46
CA GLU A 70 -11.29 -11.35 -25.72
C GLU A 70 -12.55 -10.78 -26.39
N LEU A 71 -12.33 -10.01 -27.45
CA LEU A 71 -13.37 -9.33 -28.22
C LEU A 71 -14.40 -10.30 -28.80
N THR A 72 -14.00 -11.54 -29.15
CA THR A 72 -14.94 -12.54 -29.68
C THR A 72 -15.95 -13.04 -28.64
N TRP A 73 -15.69 -12.78 -27.35
CA TRP A 73 -16.58 -13.10 -26.23
C TRP A 73 -17.17 -11.87 -25.56
N GLN A 74 -16.93 -10.66 -26.07
CA GLN A 74 -17.57 -9.46 -25.55
C GLN A 74 -19.01 -9.39 -26.05
N THR A 75 -19.97 -9.50 -25.14
CA THR A 75 -21.42 -9.51 -25.43
C THR A 75 -21.91 -8.30 -26.22
N ALA A 76 -21.18 -7.18 -26.19
CA ALA A 76 -21.49 -5.96 -26.93
C ALA A 76 -21.06 -5.98 -28.41
N ILE A 77 -20.13 -6.86 -28.81
CA ILE A 77 -19.55 -6.87 -30.16
C ILE A 77 -19.72 -8.26 -30.77
N ARG A 78 -20.57 -8.37 -31.79
CA ARG A 78 -20.70 -9.63 -32.54
C ARG A 78 -19.46 -9.84 -33.44
N PRO A 79 -19.01 -11.09 -33.67
CA PRO A 79 -17.82 -11.36 -34.49
C PRO A 79 -17.88 -10.79 -35.92
N ASP A 80 -19.05 -10.77 -36.55
CA ASP A 80 -19.28 -10.14 -37.86
C ASP A 80 -19.02 -8.63 -37.84
N LEU A 81 -19.35 -7.97 -36.73
CA LEU A 81 -19.08 -6.56 -36.53
C LEU A 81 -17.58 -6.27 -36.35
N LEU A 82 -16.81 -7.18 -35.75
CA LEU A 82 -15.34 -7.05 -35.68
C LEU A 82 -14.71 -7.07 -37.07
N VAL A 83 -15.15 -7.98 -37.94
CA VAL A 83 -14.67 -8.03 -39.33
C VAL A 83 -15.05 -6.75 -40.08
N TYR A 84 -16.26 -6.23 -39.86
CA TYR A 84 -16.67 -4.94 -40.40
C TYR A 84 -15.77 -3.78 -39.93
N PHE A 85 -15.29 -3.82 -38.68
CA PHE A 85 -14.32 -2.85 -38.15
C PHE A 85 -12.87 -3.07 -38.61
N GLY A 86 -12.62 -4.07 -39.47
CA GLY A 86 -11.31 -4.31 -40.09
C GLY A 86 -10.45 -5.37 -39.42
N PHE A 87 -10.98 -6.11 -38.43
CA PHE A 87 -10.29 -7.29 -37.92
C PHE A 87 -10.30 -8.41 -38.98
N PRO A 88 -9.23 -9.21 -39.10
CA PRO A 88 -9.22 -10.35 -40.00
C PRO A 88 -10.28 -11.39 -39.57
N PRO A 89 -10.95 -12.07 -40.52
CA PRO A 89 -11.86 -13.16 -40.18
C PRO A 89 -11.09 -14.31 -39.52
N LEU A 90 -11.66 -14.88 -38.46
CA LEU A 90 -11.10 -16.02 -37.72
C LEU A 90 -11.91 -17.29 -37.98
N ASN A 91 -11.21 -18.42 -38.07
CA ASN A 91 -11.83 -19.73 -38.02
C ASN A 91 -12.30 -20.04 -36.59
N ARG A 92 -13.30 -20.92 -36.45
CA ARG A 92 -13.82 -21.31 -35.13
C ARG A 92 -12.75 -21.89 -34.18
N SER A 93 -11.71 -22.53 -34.72
CA SER A 93 -10.58 -23.08 -33.95
C SER A 93 -9.63 -22.01 -33.40
N GLU A 94 -9.65 -20.81 -33.97
CA GLU A 94 -8.82 -19.68 -33.55
C GLU A 94 -9.47 -18.89 -32.41
N ILE A 95 -10.80 -18.99 -32.28
CA ILE A 95 -11.58 -18.39 -31.21
C ILE A 95 -11.37 -19.18 -29.91
N PRO A 96 -11.00 -18.54 -28.79
CA PRO A 96 -10.92 -19.23 -27.50
C PRO A 96 -12.23 -19.95 -27.15
N PRO A 97 -12.20 -21.13 -26.51
CA PRO A 97 -13.42 -21.92 -26.25
C PRO A 97 -14.29 -21.36 -25.11
N CYS A 98 -13.85 -20.27 -24.46
CA CYS A 98 -14.45 -19.68 -23.27
C CYS A 98 -14.07 -18.19 -23.18
N GLY A 99 -14.81 -17.44 -22.36
CA GLY A 99 -14.61 -16.00 -22.16
C GLY A 99 -15.55 -15.46 -21.09
N SER A 100 -16.30 -14.40 -21.39
CA SER A 100 -17.27 -13.82 -20.45
C SER A 100 -18.43 -14.78 -20.10
N LEU A 101 -18.87 -15.59 -21.06
CA LEU A 101 -19.89 -16.64 -20.87
C LEU A 101 -19.79 -17.69 -22.00
N PRO A 102 -19.43 -18.96 -21.71
CA PRO A 102 -19.04 -19.51 -20.41
C PRO A 102 -17.63 -19.06 -19.98
N THR A 103 -17.39 -19.00 -18.66
CA THR A 103 -16.05 -18.73 -18.11
C THR A 103 -15.11 -19.91 -18.29
N CYS A 104 -13.81 -19.63 -18.39
CA CYS A 104 -12.80 -20.65 -18.61
C CYS A 104 -12.57 -21.54 -17.38
N ASN A 105 -12.31 -22.82 -17.64
CA ASN A 105 -11.75 -23.72 -16.65
C ASN A 105 -10.21 -23.66 -16.65
N ARG A 106 -9.57 -24.37 -15.71
CA ARG A 106 -8.12 -24.37 -15.53
C ARG A 106 -7.36 -24.87 -16.77
N GLU A 107 -7.83 -25.95 -17.38
CA GLU A 107 -7.19 -26.54 -18.58
C GLU A 107 -7.23 -25.59 -19.78
N GLN A 108 -8.38 -24.93 -20.00
CA GLN A 108 -8.57 -23.94 -21.05
C GLN A 108 -7.67 -22.73 -20.86
N LEU A 109 -7.49 -22.27 -19.61
CA LEU A 109 -6.57 -21.19 -19.28
C LEU A 109 -5.12 -21.56 -19.58
N PHE A 110 -4.63 -22.75 -19.19
CA PHE A 110 -3.27 -23.16 -19.52
C PHE A 110 -3.03 -23.34 -21.02
N ALA A 111 -4.00 -23.93 -21.74
CA ALA A 111 -3.93 -24.01 -23.19
C ALA A 111 -3.85 -22.62 -23.84
N GLY A 112 -4.54 -21.64 -23.24
CA GLY A 112 -4.44 -20.22 -23.59
C GLY A 112 -3.06 -19.64 -23.32
N PHE A 113 -2.56 -19.76 -22.09
CA PHE A 113 -1.28 -19.20 -21.66
C PHE A 113 -0.11 -19.74 -22.48
N ALA A 114 -0.18 -20.99 -22.95
CA ALA A 114 0.81 -21.57 -23.85
C ALA A 114 0.88 -20.87 -25.22
N ARG A 115 -0.15 -20.13 -25.63
CA ARG A 115 -0.24 -19.47 -26.94
C ARG A 115 -0.06 -17.96 -26.88
N GLN A 116 -0.04 -17.37 -25.70
CA GLN A 116 0.02 -15.93 -25.52
C GLN A 116 1.46 -15.43 -25.41
N PRO A 117 1.84 -14.35 -26.12
CA PRO A 117 3.15 -13.73 -25.93
C PRO A 117 3.22 -13.00 -24.57
N PRO A 118 4.40 -12.86 -23.96
CA PRO A 118 4.58 -11.92 -22.85
C PRO A 118 4.36 -10.47 -23.32
N SER A 119 3.92 -9.60 -22.41
CA SER A 119 3.88 -8.15 -22.69
C SER A 119 5.25 -7.51 -22.48
N PHE A 120 5.99 -7.98 -21.47
CA PHE A 120 7.34 -7.51 -21.13
C PHE A 120 8.17 -8.67 -20.57
N PRO A 121 9.51 -8.57 -20.56
CA PRO A 121 10.34 -9.44 -19.73
C PRO A 121 9.98 -9.25 -18.24
N PRO A 122 10.10 -10.30 -17.40
CA PRO A 122 9.94 -10.16 -15.96
C PRO A 122 10.81 -9.04 -15.39
N TYR A 123 10.24 -8.27 -14.46
CA TYR A 123 10.84 -7.10 -13.79
C TYR A 123 11.21 -5.90 -14.66
N ALA A 124 10.86 -5.88 -15.96
CA ALA A 124 11.22 -4.78 -16.84
C ALA A 124 10.47 -3.46 -16.52
N THR A 125 9.17 -3.57 -16.23
CA THR A 125 8.28 -2.42 -15.96
C THR A 125 7.02 -2.91 -15.24
N PRO A 126 6.32 -2.07 -14.46
CA PRO A 126 4.97 -2.41 -14.02
C PRO A 126 4.04 -2.68 -15.22
N ALA A 127 3.38 -3.83 -15.22
CA ALA A 127 2.38 -4.24 -16.20
C ALA A 127 1.24 -4.98 -15.49
N TYR A 128 0.04 -4.39 -15.50
CA TYR A 128 -1.12 -4.94 -14.81
C TYR A 128 -1.59 -6.25 -15.48
N SER A 129 -1.65 -7.32 -14.70
CA SER A 129 -2.01 -8.67 -15.13
C SER A 129 -3.04 -9.31 -14.19
N ASP A 130 -4.26 -9.47 -14.70
CA ASP A 130 -5.28 -10.33 -14.12
C ASP A 130 -4.83 -11.81 -14.20
N VAL A 131 -4.17 -12.24 -15.30
CA VAL A 131 -3.54 -13.57 -15.40
C VAL A 131 -2.58 -13.83 -14.24
N GLY A 132 -1.76 -12.85 -13.88
CA GLY A 132 -0.84 -12.97 -12.75
C GLY A 132 -1.55 -13.26 -11.43
N TYR A 133 -2.75 -12.68 -11.23
CA TYR A 133 -3.57 -12.93 -10.05
C TYR A 133 -4.35 -14.25 -10.10
N VAL A 134 -4.59 -14.83 -11.28
CA VAL A 134 -5.04 -16.23 -11.41
C VAL A 134 -3.95 -17.17 -10.90
N LEU A 135 -2.72 -16.98 -11.41
CA LEU A 135 -1.58 -17.80 -11.02
C LEU A 135 -1.26 -17.66 -9.53
N LEU A 136 -1.35 -16.45 -8.98
CA LEU A 136 -1.17 -16.22 -7.54
C LEU A 136 -2.19 -17.00 -6.71
N ALA A 137 -3.45 -17.12 -7.18
CA ALA A 137 -4.49 -17.86 -6.47
C ALA A 137 -4.17 -19.35 -6.49
N TRP A 138 -3.80 -19.88 -7.65
CA TRP A 138 -3.44 -21.28 -7.79
C TRP A 138 -2.18 -21.66 -7.01
N ALA A 139 -1.17 -20.78 -6.98
CA ALA A 139 0.00 -20.99 -6.14
C ALA A 139 -0.40 -21.04 -4.66
N LEU A 140 -1.27 -20.13 -4.21
CA LEU A 140 -1.80 -20.13 -2.86
C LEU A 140 -2.57 -21.42 -2.54
N GLU A 141 -3.43 -21.89 -3.45
CA GLU A 141 -4.16 -23.15 -3.30
C GLU A 141 -3.20 -24.34 -3.19
N ASN A 142 -2.19 -24.41 -4.06
CA ASN A 142 -1.22 -25.51 -4.07
C ASN A 142 -0.31 -25.51 -2.84
N ILE A 143 0.11 -24.34 -2.36
CA ILE A 143 0.92 -24.22 -1.13
C ILE A 143 0.11 -24.63 0.10
N THR A 144 -1.16 -24.21 0.17
CA THR A 144 -2.00 -24.43 1.36
C THR A 144 -2.78 -25.75 1.34
N GLY A 145 -2.91 -26.39 0.18
CA GLY A 145 -3.78 -27.53 -0.06
C GLY A 145 -5.28 -27.22 0.06
N LYS A 146 -5.67 -25.95 -0.05
CA LYS A 146 -7.06 -25.47 0.17
C LYS A 146 -7.56 -24.72 -1.05
N LYS A 147 -8.88 -24.77 -1.28
CA LYS A 147 -9.51 -23.96 -2.33
C LYS A 147 -9.43 -22.47 -1.97
N TYR A 148 -9.38 -21.60 -2.97
CA TYR A 148 -9.25 -20.16 -2.82
C TYR A 148 -10.32 -19.58 -1.89
N GLY A 149 -11.59 -19.97 -2.09
CA GLY A 149 -12.70 -19.54 -1.24
C GLY A 149 -12.52 -19.90 0.24
N ASP A 150 -11.96 -21.09 0.53
CA ASP A 150 -11.67 -21.52 1.90
C ASP A 150 -10.51 -20.74 2.52
N VAL A 151 -9.48 -20.42 1.74
CA VAL A 151 -8.37 -19.57 2.20
C VAL A 151 -8.87 -18.17 2.54
N ILE A 152 -9.67 -17.55 1.66
CA ILE A 152 -10.27 -16.23 1.93
C ILE A 152 -11.17 -16.30 3.17
N ARG A 153 -11.98 -17.35 3.30
CA ARG A 153 -12.87 -17.54 4.45
C ARG A 153 -12.07 -17.62 5.76
N GLN A 154 -11.10 -18.52 5.82
CA GLN A 154 -10.35 -18.84 7.03
C GLN A 154 -9.42 -17.70 7.47
N TYR A 155 -8.74 -17.03 6.53
CA TYR A 155 -7.69 -16.06 6.88
C TYR A 155 -8.18 -14.61 6.86
N ILE A 156 -9.31 -14.31 6.20
CA ILE A 156 -9.83 -12.94 6.07
C ILE A 156 -11.23 -12.80 6.65
N ILE A 157 -12.20 -13.58 6.17
CA ILE A 157 -13.63 -13.38 6.52
C ILE A 157 -13.89 -13.70 7.99
N GLU A 158 -13.50 -14.88 8.46
CA GLU A 158 -13.76 -15.32 9.84
C GLU A 158 -13.00 -14.47 10.88
N PRO A 159 -11.68 -14.20 10.75
CA PRO A 159 -10.93 -13.42 11.75
C PRO A 159 -11.37 -11.96 11.86
N LEU A 160 -11.96 -11.42 10.78
CA LEU A 160 -12.47 -10.04 10.73
C LEU A 160 -13.99 -9.94 10.88
N ASN A 161 -14.69 -11.07 10.96
CA ASN A 161 -16.16 -11.14 11.00
C ASN A 161 -16.81 -10.32 9.86
N LEU A 162 -16.45 -10.65 8.61
CA LEU A 162 -16.95 -9.98 7.40
C LEU A 162 -18.25 -10.64 6.93
N THR A 163 -19.39 -10.11 7.33
CA THR A 163 -20.70 -10.75 7.10
C THR A 163 -21.31 -10.47 5.73
N GLY A 164 -20.74 -9.55 4.97
CA GLY A 164 -21.17 -9.15 3.63
C GLY A 164 -20.05 -9.29 2.60
N THR A 165 -19.12 -10.22 2.79
CA THR A 165 -18.01 -10.50 1.86
C THR A 165 -18.11 -11.94 1.32
N TYR A 166 -17.99 -12.11 0.00
CA TYR A 166 -18.21 -13.38 -0.68
C TYR A 166 -17.20 -13.58 -1.82
N THR A 167 -16.86 -14.84 -2.12
CA THR A 167 -16.04 -15.25 -3.27
C THR A 167 -16.88 -15.82 -4.43
N LEU A 168 -18.20 -15.87 -4.25
CA LEU A 168 -19.18 -16.26 -5.25
C LEU A 168 -20.28 -15.18 -5.29
N PRO A 169 -21.07 -15.09 -6.38
CA PRO A 169 -22.23 -14.20 -6.44
C PRO A 169 -23.10 -14.30 -5.19
N PRO A 170 -23.29 -13.21 -4.44
CA PRO A 170 -24.08 -13.24 -3.21
C PRO A 170 -25.60 -13.26 -3.50
N PRO A 171 -26.42 -13.62 -2.51
CA PRO A 171 -27.86 -13.49 -2.61
C PRO A 171 -28.29 -12.06 -2.93
N GLU A 172 -29.34 -11.89 -3.73
CA GLU A 172 -29.84 -10.56 -4.10
C GLU A 172 -30.31 -9.74 -2.88
N SER A 173 -30.77 -10.42 -1.81
CA SER A 173 -31.26 -9.80 -0.59
C SER A 173 -30.22 -8.95 0.16
N VAL A 174 -28.94 -9.07 -0.18
CA VAL A 174 -27.84 -8.31 0.43
C VAL A 174 -27.21 -7.29 -0.52
N GLY A 175 -27.73 -7.18 -1.76
CA GLY A 175 -27.13 -6.43 -2.84
C GLY A 175 -27.73 -5.05 -3.10
N VAL A 176 -26.92 -4.17 -3.69
CA VAL A 176 -27.40 -2.96 -4.37
C VAL A 176 -27.33 -3.25 -5.86
N ILE A 177 -28.45 -3.64 -6.47
CA ILE A 177 -28.50 -4.10 -7.86
C ILE A 177 -29.16 -3.00 -8.72
N PRO A 178 -28.40 -2.23 -9.52
CA PRO A 178 -28.90 -1.09 -10.27
C PRO A 178 -29.55 -1.54 -11.60
N GLY A 179 -30.58 -2.37 -11.50
CA GLY A 179 -31.30 -2.98 -12.62
C GLY A 179 -31.46 -4.49 -12.47
N GLU A 180 -31.59 -5.18 -13.59
CA GLU A 180 -31.73 -6.64 -13.60
C GLU A 180 -30.42 -7.36 -13.23
N ARG A 181 -30.52 -8.42 -12.43
CA ARG A 181 -29.35 -9.15 -11.89
C ARG A 181 -28.37 -9.65 -12.95
N HIS A 182 -28.88 -10.08 -14.11
CA HIS A 182 -28.04 -10.57 -15.20
C HIS A 182 -27.40 -9.45 -16.01
N SER A 183 -28.12 -8.36 -16.26
CA SER A 183 -27.60 -7.23 -17.06
C SER A 183 -26.60 -6.37 -16.29
N THR A 184 -26.67 -6.36 -14.96
CA THR A 184 -25.72 -5.64 -14.09
C THR A 184 -24.41 -6.42 -13.86
N GLY A 185 -24.40 -7.72 -14.13
CA GLY A 185 -23.31 -8.62 -13.78
C GLY A 185 -23.37 -9.16 -12.34
N TRP A 186 -24.47 -8.95 -11.60
CA TRP A 186 -24.63 -9.44 -10.22
C TRP A 186 -24.47 -10.97 -10.10
N THR A 187 -24.81 -11.69 -11.16
CA THR A 187 -24.71 -13.16 -11.23
C THR A 187 -23.36 -13.67 -11.74
N LEU A 188 -22.40 -12.80 -12.03
CA LEU A 188 -21.14 -13.20 -12.65
C LEU A 188 -20.28 -14.01 -11.68
N ASP A 189 -20.10 -15.29 -11.99
CA ASP A 189 -19.09 -16.14 -11.37
C ASP A 189 -17.84 -16.17 -12.25
N MET A 190 -16.75 -15.59 -11.76
CA MET A 190 -15.47 -15.53 -12.47
C MET A 190 -14.68 -16.84 -12.39
N ASN A 191 -15.17 -17.86 -11.68
CA ASN A 191 -14.58 -19.20 -11.58
C ASN A 191 -13.08 -19.15 -11.25
N GLN A 192 -12.21 -19.58 -12.17
CA GLN A 192 -10.75 -19.62 -11.98
C GLN A 192 -10.14 -18.22 -11.83
N GLU A 193 -10.83 -17.18 -12.28
CA GLU A 193 -10.39 -15.79 -12.24
C GLU A 193 -10.96 -15.02 -11.03
N VAL A 194 -11.57 -15.72 -10.07
CA VAL A 194 -12.10 -15.11 -8.82
C VAL A 194 -11.04 -14.27 -8.08
N GLY A 195 -9.76 -14.66 -8.17
CA GLY A 195 -8.63 -13.98 -7.54
C GLY A 195 -8.28 -12.61 -8.15
N THR A 196 -8.81 -12.27 -9.34
CA THR A 196 -8.50 -11.05 -10.09
C THR A 196 -9.48 -9.92 -9.79
N GLY A 197 -10.76 -10.26 -9.63
CA GLY A 197 -11.82 -9.28 -9.37
C GLY A 197 -13.17 -9.87 -8.94
N GLY A 198 -13.28 -11.19 -8.69
CA GLY A 198 -14.56 -11.89 -8.49
C GLY A 198 -15.12 -11.86 -7.07
N MET A 199 -14.56 -11.02 -6.20
CA MET A 199 -15.02 -10.91 -4.82
C MET A 199 -16.06 -9.81 -4.65
N TRP A 200 -17.08 -10.12 -3.84
CA TRP A 200 -18.13 -9.19 -3.46
C TRP A 200 -17.93 -8.74 -2.02
N SER A 201 -18.20 -7.46 -1.71
CA SER A 201 -18.07 -6.94 -0.34
C SER A 201 -19.00 -5.75 -0.08
N SER A 202 -19.18 -5.42 1.20
CA SER A 202 -19.82 -4.18 1.64
C SER A 202 -18.78 -3.13 2.04
N THR A 203 -19.16 -1.83 2.03
CA THR A 203 -18.31 -0.73 2.51
C THR A 203 -17.93 -0.90 3.98
N ARG A 204 -18.86 -1.45 4.79
CA ARG A 204 -18.64 -1.78 6.21
C ARG A 204 -17.50 -2.78 6.38
N ASP A 205 -17.51 -3.85 5.59
CA ASP A 205 -16.49 -4.88 5.68
C ASP A 205 -15.16 -4.43 5.06
N MET A 206 -15.18 -3.68 3.96
CA MET A 206 -13.97 -3.04 3.42
C MET A 206 -13.32 -2.09 4.43
N THR A 207 -14.11 -1.40 5.25
CA THR A 207 -13.60 -0.57 6.36
C THR A 207 -12.92 -1.41 7.43
N LYS A 208 -13.48 -2.57 7.79
CA LYS A 208 -12.83 -3.51 8.73
C LYS A 208 -11.52 -4.04 8.15
N VAL A 209 -11.48 -4.36 6.86
CA VAL A 209 -10.25 -4.80 6.18
C VAL A 209 -9.19 -3.70 6.21
N GLY A 210 -9.54 -2.46 5.84
CA GLY A 210 -8.61 -1.32 5.91
C GLY A 210 -8.01 -1.12 7.31
N LYS A 211 -8.86 -1.16 8.35
CA LYS A 211 -8.42 -1.10 9.75
C LYS A 211 -7.54 -2.28 10.14
N ALA A 212 -7.86 -3.49 9.68
CA ALA A 212 -7.07 -4.69 9.93
C ALA A 212 -5.67 -4.63 9.29
N ILE A 213 -5.57 -4.02 8.10
CA ILE A 213 -4.29 -3.77 7.42
C ILE A 213 -3.47 -2.78 8.23
N MET A 214 -3.98 -1.56 8.47
CA MET A 214 -3.24 -0.52 9.18
C MET A 214 -2.84 -0.94 10.61
N GLY A 215 -3.72 -1.69 11.29
CA GLY A 215 -3.47 -2.25 12.62
C GLY A 215 -2.69 -3.57 12.64
N SER A 216 -2.28 -4.12 11.49
CA SER A 216 -1.56 -5.42 11.39
C SER A 216 -2.27 -6.58 12.12
N LYS A 217 -3.60 -6.66 12.05
CA LYS A 217 -4.40 -7.63 12.81
C LYS A 217 -4.20 -9.09 12.34
N LEU A 218 -3.90 -9.28 11.06
CA LEU A 218 -3.86 -10.61 10.43
C LEU A 218 -2.44 -11.16 10.25
N MET A 219 -1.41 -10.34 10.48
CA MET A 219 -0.03 -10.69 10.14
C MET A 219 0.94 -9.87 10.99
N LYS A 220 2.21 -10.27 11.07
CA LYS A 220 3.21 -9.54 11.87
C LYS A 220 3.32 -8.08 11.41
N PRO A 221 3.43 -7.09 12.32
CA PRO A 221 3.56 -5.68 11.93
C PRO A 221 4.72 -5.39 10.97
N SER A 222 5.83 -6.13 11.09
CA SER A 222 6.97 -6.00 10.16
C SER A 222 6.60 -6.39 8.73
N MET A 223 5.78 -7.43 8.55
CA MET A 223 5.35 -7.89 7.23
C MET A 223 4.33 -6.92 6.62
N THR A 224 3.38 -6.40 7.40
CA THR A 224 2.50 -5.31 6.93
C THR A 224 3.31 -4.10 6.45
N ARG A 225 4.34 -3.71 7.20
CA ARG A 225 5.21 -2.57 6.83
C ARG A 225 6.02 -2.84 5.57
N ARG A 226 6.47 -4.08 5.32
CA ARG A 226 7.13 -4.48 4.06
C ARG A 226 6.13 -4.45 2.89
N TRP A 227 4.93 -4.96 3.13
CA TRP A 227 3.87 -5.02 2.13
C TRP A 227 3.37 -3.63 1.69
N LEU A 228 3.33 -2.67 2.62
CA LEU A 228 3.04 -1.26 2.34
C LEU A 228 4.31 -0.52 1.89
N LYS A 229 4.91 -1.00 0.80
CA LYS A 229 6.02 -0.38 0.07
C LYS A 229 5.84 -0.49 -1.44
N PRO A 230 6.47 0.40 -2.22
CA PRO A 230 6.65 0.20 -3.65
C PRO A 230 7.43 -1.08 -3.95
N ALA A 231 6.97 -1.83 -4.93
CA ALA A 231 7.72 -2.88 -5.60
C ALA A 231 8.49 -2.32 -6.82
N THR A 232 7.92 -1.32 -7.50
CA THR A 232 8.55 -0.62 -8.63
C THR A 232 8.04 0.81 -8.75
N PHE A 233 8.87 1.69 -9.32
CA PHE A 233 8.44 3.03 -9.74
C PHE A 233 7.59 2.94 -11.02
N SER A 234 6.81 4.00 -11.27
CA SER A 234 6.18 4.24 -12.57
C SER A 234 6.83 5.45 -13.26
N SER A 235 6.38 5.78 -14.46
CA SER A 235 6.84 6.97 -15.19
C SER A 235 6.34 8.29 -14.59
N ASP A 236 5.35 8.27 -13.69
CA ASP A 236 4.94 9.42 -12.89
C ASP A 236 5.78 9.45 -11.61
N SER A 237 6.55 10.52 -11.40
CA SER A 237 7.42 10.69 -10.24
C SER A 237 6.68 10.69 -8.89
N ARG A 238 5.36 10.88 -8.90
CA ARG A 238 4.50 10.81 -7.72
C ARG A 238 3.85 9.45 -7.54
N ALA A 239 4.04 8.50 -8.46
CA ALA A 239 3.37 7.22 -8.43
C ALA A 239 4.34 6.04 -8.44
N SER A 240 3.86 4.92 -7.92
CA SER A 240 4.58 3.66 -7.90
C SER A 240 3.58 2.51 -7.86
N VAL A 241 4.06 1.29 -8.07
CA VAL A 241 3.27 0.07 -7.97
C VAL A 241 3.84 -0.81 -6.87
N GLY A 242 2.97 -1.38 -6.04
CA GLY A 242 3.26 -2.38 -5.02
C GLY A 242 2.37 -3.61 -5.22
N GLU A 243 2.18 -4.39 -4.15
CA GLU A 243 1.63 -5.74 -4.27
C GLU A 243 0.21 -5.87 -3.66
N PRO A 244 -0.92 -5.34 -4.18
CA PRO A 244 -1.19 -4.88 -5.55
C PRO A 244 -1.25 -3.36 -5.69
N TRP A 245 -0.71 -2.62 -4.72
CA TRP A 245 -1.06 -1.23 -4.50
C TRP A 245 -0.71 -0.33 -5.70
N GLY A 246 -1.66 0.47 -6.16
CA GLY A 246 -1.33 1.72 -6.84
C GLY A 246 -0.92 2.73 -5.77
N ILE A 247 0.32 3.18 -5.79
CA ILE A 247 0.88 4.03 -4.74
C ILE A 247 0.99 5.45 -5.25
N ARG A 248 0.61 6.43 -4.44
CA ARG A 248 0.71 7.86 -4.81
C ARG A 248 1.22 8.71 -3.66
N GLN A 249 2.16 9.60 -3.96
CA GLN A 249 2.60 10.65 -3.05
C GLN A 249 1.65 11.85 -3.11
N ILE A 250 1.04 12.16 -1.96
CA ILE A 250 0.12 13.28 -1.77
C ILE A 250 0.86 14.39 -1.04
N ALA A 251 1.07 15.52 -1.71
CA ALA A 251 1.66 16.70 -1.09
C ALA A 251 0.73 17.23 0.02
N LEU A 252 1.30 17.50 1.19
CA LEU A 252 0.56 18.00 2.36
C LEU A 252 0.31 19.52 2.29
N LYS A 253 1.07 20.22 1.44
CA LYS A 253 0.93 21.65 1.18
C LYS A 253 1.05 21.93 -0.30
N ASP A 254 0.47 23.05 -0.73
CA ASP A 254 0.69 23.64 -2.04
C ASP A 254 2.01 24.41 -2.04
N THR A 255 3.13 23.71 -1.87
CA THR A 255 4.47 24.31 -1.93
C THR A 255 5.34 23.58 -2.93
N LYS A 256 6.34 24.29 -3.46
CA LYS A 256 7.42 23.72 -4.27
C LYS A 256 8.35 22.78 -3.47
N SER A 257 8.03 22.50 -2.20
CA SER A 257 8.86 21.64 -1.35
C SER A 257 8.77 20.19 -1.82
N SER A 258 9.93 19.60 -2.11
CA SER A 258 10.01 18.24 -2.65
C SER A 258 9.76 17.13 -1.62
N TYR A 259 9.58 17.47 -0.33
CA TYR A 259 9.73 16.52 0.77
C TYR A 259 8.53 16.40 1.72
N GLN A 260 7.48 17.22 1.55
CA GLN A 260 6.32 17.21 2.45
C GLN A 260 5.13 16.46 1.83
N PHE A 261 5.18 15.13 1.90
CA PHE A 261 4.16 14.24 1.36
C PHE A 261 3.73 13.14 2.33
N VAL A 262 2.57 12.55 2.06
CA VAL A 262 2.12 11.26 2.62
C VAL A 262 1.88 10.27 1.49
N THR A 263 1.99 8.98 1.81
CA THR A 263 1.90 7.91 0.83
C THR A 263 0.52 7.26 0.89
N SER A 264 -0.24 7.36 -0.19
CA SER A 264 -1.52 6.65 -0.34
C SER A 264 -1.33 5.33 -1.06
N PHE A 265 -1.79 4.24 -0.45
CA PHE A 265 -1.84 2.89 -1.01
C PHE A 265 -3.26 2.61 -1.49
N ASN A 266 -3.42 2.52 -2.80
CA ASN A 266 -4.72 2.52 -3.44
C ASN A 266 -4.98 1.20 -4.18
N LYS A 267 -6.25 0.83 -4.31
CA LYS A 267 -6.69 -0.14 -5.30
C LYS A 267 -8.05 0.25 -5.85
N ALA A 268 -8.11 0.33 -7.18
CA ALA A 268 -9.35 0.49 -7.93
C ALA A 268 -9.79 -0.86 -8.51
N GLY A 269 -11.09 -1.00 -8.77
CA GLY A 269 -11.65 -2.12 -9.51
C GLY A 269 -13.00 -1.74 -10.10
N GLN A 270 -13.31 -2.30 -11.26
CA GLN A 270 -14.61 -2.15 -11.90
C GLN A 270 -14.97 -3.41 -12.66
N VAL A 271 -16.15 -3.95 -12.39
CA VAL A 271 -16.72 -5.11 -13.10
C VAL A 271 -18.20 -4.82 -13.34
N GLY A 272 -18.61 -4.83 -14.61
CA GLY A 272 -19.97 -4.47 -15.00
C GLY A 272 -20.34 -3.08 -14.49
N LYS A 273 -21.46 -3.00 -13.74
CA LYS A 273 -21.97 -1.75 -13.15
C LYS A 273 -21.43 -1.45 -11.74
N TYR A 274 -20.41 -2.18 -11.28
CA TYR A 274 -19.88 -2.05 -9.93
C TYR A 274 -18.46 -1.50 -9.95
N GLY A 275 -18.24 -0.37 -9.26
CA GLY A 275 -16.94 0.28 -9.14
C GLY A 275 -16.51 0.41 -7.68
N VAL A 276 -15.24 0.14 -7.39
CA VAL A 276 -14.68 0.21 -6.04
C VAL A 276 -13.37 0.98 -6.05
N PHE A 277 -13.15 1.81 -5.03
CA PHE A 277 -11.86 2.40 -4.74
C PHE A 277 -11.58 2.33 -3.24
N THR A 278 -10.41 1.81 -2.90
CA THR A 278 -9.87 1.81 -1.54
C THR A 278 -8.57 2.62 -1.54
N ALA A 279 -8.43 3.52 -0.57
CA ALA A 279 -7.19 4.22 -0.27
C ALA A 279 -6.85 4.06 1.21
N LEU A 280 -5.58 3.78 1.51
CA LEU A 280 -5.03 3.75 2.86
C LEU A 280 -3.84 4.70 2.93
N ILE A 281 -3.79 5.54 3.96
CA ILE A 281 -2.69 6.48 4.24
C ILE A 281 -2.15 6.12 5.63
N PRO A 282 -1.23 5.15 5.71
CA PRO A 282 -0.76 4.61 6.99
C PRO A 282 -0.11 5.67 7.88
N GLU A 283 0.55 6.69 7.30
CA GLU A 283 1.19 7.75 8.10
C GLU A 283 0.17 8.61 8.87
N LEU A 284 -1.09 8.61 8.45
CA LEU A 284 -2.17 9.39 9.06
C LEU A 284 -3.23 8.53 9.76
N ASP A 285 -3.06 7.20 9.76
CA ASP A 285 -4.08 6.22 10.18
C ASP A 285 -5.47 6.52 9.56
N LEU A 286 -5.46 6.92 8.28
CA LEU A 286 -6.64 7.36 7.54
C LEU A 286 -6.87 6.46 6.33
N GLY A 287 -8.13 6.20 5.99
CA GLY A 287 -8.47 5.47 4.78
C GLY A 287 -9.87 5.77 4.26
N PHE A 288 -10.05 5.56 2.96
CA PHE A 288 -11.31 5.79 2.24
C PHE A 288 -11.72 4.50 1.52
N ASN A 289 -13.02 4.19 1.57
CA ASN A 289 -13.62 3.11 0.79
C ASN A 289 -14.87 3.64 0.10
N VAL A 290 -14.86 3.66 -1.24
CA VAL A 290 -16.00 4.04 -2.06
C VAL A 290 -16.40 2.84 -2.89
N LEU A 291 -17.64 2.38 -2.73
CA LEU A 291 -18.25 1.32 -3.52
C LEU A 291 -19.48 1.95 -4.18
N ALA A 292 -19.53 1.93 -5.51
CA ALA A 292 -20.59 2.51 -6.32
C ALA A 292 -21.20 1.44 -7.23
N ALA A 293 -22.52 1.52 -7.43
CA ALA A 293 -23.27 0.66 -8.32
C ALA A 293 -24.16 1.51 -9.23
N GLY A 294 -24.07 1.31 -10.54
CA GLY A 294 -24.94 1.97 -11.52
C GLY A 294 -24.27 2.22 -12.85
N ASP A 295 -25.00 2.87 -13.76
CA ASP A 295 -24.45 3.45 -14.99
C ASP A 295 -23.74 4.75 -14.62
N VAL A 296 -22.60 4.60 -13.95
CA VAL A 296 -21.79 5.73 -13.48
C VAL A 296 -20.74 6.06 -14.53
N PRO A 297 -20.38 7.35 -14.67
CA PRO A 297 -19.22 7.73 -15.47
C PRO A 297 -17.99 6.92 -15.06
N PRO A 298 -17.13 6.51 -16.02
CA PRO A 298 -15.86 5.87 -15.69
C PRO A 298 -15.11 6.68 -14.63
N ASN A 299 -14.51 5.98 -13.67
CA ASN A 299 -13.75 6.54 -12.56
C ASN A 299 -14.53 7.34 -11.49
N LEU A 300 -15.87 7.40 -11.48
CA LEU A 300 -16.61 8.13 -10.43
C LEU A 300 -16.14 7.82 -9.00
N ASN A 301 -15.84 6.55 -8.71
CA ASN A 301 -15.26 6.08 -7.45
C ASN A 301 -13.96 6.81 -7.07
N VAL A 302 -13.09 7.10 -8.04
CA VAL A 302 -11.84 7.86 -7.83
C VAL A 302 -12.16 9.32 -7.50
N TRP A 303 -13.05 9.95 -8.26
CA TRP A 303 -13.42 11.37 -8.08
C TRP A 303 -14.10 11.63 -6.74
N LEU A 304 -14.92 10.69 -6.29
CA LEU A 304 -15.51 10.73 -4.95
C LEU A 304 -14.42 10.67 -3.87
N VAL A 305 -13.41 9.83 -4.04
CA VAL A 305 -12.28 9.74 -3.08
C VAL A 305 -11.46 11.02 -3.10
N GLU A 306 -11.21 11.62 -4.26
CA GLU A 306 -10.52 12.92 -4.34
C GLU A 306 -11.31 14.02 -3.63
N THR A 307 -12.63 14.07 -3.83
CA THR A 307 -13.52 15.03 -3.16
C THR A 307 -13.50 14.84 -1.65
N LEU A 308 -13.62 13.59 -1.18
CA LEU A 308 -13.55 13.26 0.24
C LEU A 308 -12.17 13.60 0.83
N ALA A 309 -11.09 13.22 0.16
CA ALA A 309 -9.74 13.52 0.61
C ALA A 309 -9.50 15.03 0.69
N GLY A 310 -9.91 15.80 -0.32
CA GLY A 310 -9.82 17.26 -0.31
C GLY A 310 -10.59 17.92 0.84
N ALA A 311 -11.76 17.37 1.19
CA ALA A 311 -12.58 17.86 2.30
C ALA A 311 -12.02 17.47 3.69
N PHE A 312 -11.56 16.22 3.85
CA PHE A 312 -11.22 15.68 5.17
C PHE A 312 -9.74 15.83 5.55
N LEU A 313 -8.82 15.71 4.58
CA LEU A 313 -7.38 15.65 4.87
C LEU A 313 -6.85 16.92 5.55
N PRO A 314 -7.18 18.15 5.11
CA PRO A 314 -6.70 19.36 5.79
C PRO A 314 -7.20 19.45 7.24
N THR A 315 -8.49 19.13 7.47
CA THR A 315 -9.07 19.11 8.81
C THR A 315 -8.44 18.01 9.68
N TRP A 316 -8.18 16.83 9.12
CA TRP A 316 -7.53 15.72 9.82
C TRP A 316 -6.13 16.09 10.30
N LEU A 317 -5.34 16.76 9.44
CA LEU A 317 -4.01 17.25 9.80
C LEU A 317 -4.06 18.31 10.90
N ALA A 318 -4.99 19.26 10.81
CA ALA A 318 -5.18 20.30 11.83
C ALA A 318 -5.58 19.71 13.19
N VAL A 319 -6.49 18.73 13.20
CA VAL A 319 -6.89 18.00 14.42
C VAL A 319 -5.74 17.19 14.96
N SER A 320 -5.00 16.47 14.11
CA SER A 320 -3.85 15.66 14.51
C SER A 320 -2.77 16.51 15.17
N ARG A 321 -2.48 17.69 14.62
CA ARG A 321 -1.55 18.65 15.22
C ARG A 321 -2.01 19.12 16.60
N ARG A 322 -3.28 19.48 16.74
CA ARG A 322 -3.85 19.90 18.04
C ARG A 322 -3.73 18.78 19.08
N VAL A 323 -4.17 17.57 18.74
CA VAL A 323 -4.09 16.40 19.64
C VAL A 323 -2.64 16.07 19.99
N ALA A 324 -1.72 16.17 19.04
CA ALA A 324 -0.30 15.99 19.28
C ALA A 324 0.24 17.05 20.27
N ASN A 325 -0.17 18.31 20.14
CA ASN A 325 0.22 19.37 21.07
C ASN A 325 -0.36 19.15 22.47
N GLU A 326 -1.61 18.73 22.58
CA GLU A 326 -2.25 18.40 23.86
C GLU A 326 -1.59 17.20 24.55
N THR A 327 -1.14 16.22 23.76
CA THR A 327 -0.53 14.98 24.24
C THR A 327 0.93 15.21 24.64
N TYR A 328 1.74 15.78 23.75
CA TYR A 328 3.20 15.84 23.86
C TYR A 328 3.75 17.25 24.09
N GLY A 329 3.00 18.29 23.73
CA GLY A 329 3.44 19.67 23.90
C GLY A 329 3.54 20.02 25.39
N GLY A 330 4.50 20.87 25.76
CA GLY A 330 4.74 21.29 27.13
C GLY A 330 6.22 21.34 27.48
N ARG A 331 6.50 21.84 28.69
CA ARG A 331 7.85 21.91 29.24
C ARG A 331 8.11 20.74 30.18
N TYR A 332 9.13 19.95 29.86
CA TYR A 332 9.65 18.82 30.62
C TYR A 332 10.83 19.28 31.47
N ARG A 333 10.95 18.79 32.71
CA ARG A 333 12.03 19.19 33.62
C ARG A 333 12.67 18.00 34.30
N SER A 334 13.99 18.04 34.44
CA SER A 334 14.69 17.11 35.32
C SER A 334 14.37 17.43 36.78
N ALA A 335 14.17 16.38 37.59
CA ALA A 335 13.99 16.53 39.03
C ALA A 335 15.29 16.81 39.79
N THR A 336 16.45 16.54 39.17
CA THR A 336 17.76 16.56 39.84
C THR A 336 18.79 17.47 39.18
N LEU A 337 18.59 17.85 37.92
CA LEU A 337 19.52 18.66 37.14
C LEU A 337 18.84 19.96 36.69
N ASN A 338 19.63 21.00 36.44
CA ASN A 338 19.17 22.21 35.78
C ASN A 338 18.97 21.96 34.27
N SER A 339 18.02 21.07 33.93
CA SER A 339 17.73 20.65 32.57
C SER A 339 16.24 20.74 32.30
N SER A 340 15.87 21.30 31.15
CA SER A 340 14.48 21.39 30.71
C SER A 340 14.37 21.36 29.20
N ILE A 341 13.24 20.89 28.68
CA ILE A 341 12.95 20.86 27.24
C ILE A 341 11.54 21.39 27.02
N LEU A 342 11.36 22.33 26.09
CA LEU A 342 10.05 22.80 25.64
C LEU A 342 9.71 22.15 24.30
N ILE A 343 8.59 21.44 24.27
CA ILE A 343 8.08 20.77 23.06
C ILE A 343 6.76 21.41 22.65
N THR A 344 6.54 21.63 21.36
CA THR A 344 5.26 22.09 20.81
C THR A 344 4.88 21.31 19.55
N ALA A 345 3.61 21.34 19.16
CA ALA A 345 3.19 20.90 17.82
C ALA A 345 2.47 22.06 17.11
N GLY A 346 3.24 22.83 16.34
CA GLY A 346 2.81 24.09 15.71
C GLY A 346 2.73 25.29 16.67
N GLY A 347 2.25 26.43 16.16
CA GLY A 347 2.19 27.73 16.85
C GLY A 347 3.21 28.75 16.31
N ASP A 348 2.98 30.05 16.51
CA ASP A 348 3.89 31.14 16.09
C ASP A 348 4.30 31.12 14.61
N GLY A 349 3.38 30.76 13.72
CA GLY A 349 3.65 30.64 12.28
C GLY A 349 4.39 29.36 11.85
N ASP A 350 4.69 28.45 12.78
CA ASP A 350 5.29 27.15 12.48
C ASP A 350 4.27 26.14 11.98
N ASP A 351 4.41 25.79 10.71
CA ASP A 351 3.55 24.87 9.99
C ASP A 351 4.29 23.60 9.53
N HIS A 352 5.53 23.39 9.98
CA HIS A 352 6.33 22.21 9.65
C HIS A 352 5.74 20.92 10.29
N PRO A 353 5.99 19.73 9.71
CA PRO A 353 5.58 18.47 10.30
C PRO A 353 6.45 18.08 11.52
N GLY A 354 5.94 17.19 12.37
CA GLY A 354 6.62 16.73 13.58
C GLY A 354 6.42 17.62 14.81
N LEU A 355 6.90 17.16 15.97
CA LEU A 355 6.93 17.98 17.20
C LEU A 355 8.18 18.86 17.19
N ALA A 356 8.05 20.13 17.52
CA ALA A 356 9.17 21.07 17.60
C ALA A 356 9.82 21.01 18.98
N VAL A 357 11.15 20.90 19.05
CA VAL A 357 11.90 21.24 20.25
C VAL A 357 12.26 22.72 20.20
N ARG A 358 11.59 23.52 21.03
CA ARG A 358 11.70 25.00 21.03
C ARG A 358 12.79 25.52 21.95
N GLU A 359 12.99 24.83 23.06
CA GLU A 359 14.04 25.13 24.02
C GLU A 359 14.60 23.81 24.53
N TRP A 360 15.91 23.74 24.69
CA TRP A 360 16.57 22.59 25.29
C TRP A 360 17.74 23.05 26.14
N THR A 361 17.56 23.02 27.46
CA THR A 361 18.63 23.27 28.43
C THR A 361 19.08 21.95 29.04
N SER A 362 20.39 21.72 29.08
CA SER A 362 20.99 20.60 29.81
C SER A 362 22.07 21.13 30.75
N ASN A 363 21.86 20.97 32.07
CA ASN A 363 22.75 21.47 33.12
C ASN A 363 23.15 22.96 32.95
N GLY A 364 22.18 23.81 32.59
CA GLY A 364 22.39 25.25 32.34
C GLY A 364 22.93 25.61 30.95
N THR A 365 23.24 24.63 30.09
CA THR A 365 23.72 24.86 28.72
C THR A 365 22.57 24.78 27.71
N ASP A 366 22.51 25.72 26.76
CA ASP A 366 21.62 25.62 25.60
C ASP A 366 22.13 24.56 24.62
N MET A 367 21.35 23.51 24.45
CA MET A 367 21.69 22.35 23.66
C MET A 367 21.27 22.46 22.19
N LEU A 368 20.45 23.43 21.79
CA LEU A 368 20.03 23.55 20.39
C LEU A 368 21.22 23.65 19.40
N PRO A 369 22.19 24.57 19.57
CA PRO A 369 23.35 24.65 18.68
C PRO A 369 24.28 23.43 18.79
N ILE A 370 24.42 22.87 20.00
CA ILE A 370 25.27 21.70 20.25
C ILE A 370 24.70 20.46 19.56
N ALA A 371 23.38 20.26 19.65
CA ALA A 371 22.69 19.13 19.06
C ALA A 371 22.70 19.22 17.53
N LEU A 372 22.52 20.42 16.95
CA LEU A 372 22.70 20.63 15.52
C LEU A 372 24.12 20.25 15.09
N SER A 373 25.15 20.86 15.71
CA SER A 373 26.55 20.58 15.37
C SER A 373 26.92 19.11 15.48
N ALA A 374 26.55 18.46 16.60
CA ALA A 374 26.83 17.05 16.80
C ALA A 374 26.05 16.14 15.84
N GLY A 375 24.79 16.48 15.55
CA GLY A 375 23.90 15.67 14.72
C GLY A 375 24.18 15.76 13.22
N THR A 376 24.69 16.90 12.74
CA THR A 376 24.95 17.15 11.31
C THR A 376 26.43 17.30 10.98
N TYR A 377 27.32 17.21 11.96
CA TYR A 377 28.75 17.53 11.85
C TYR A 377 29.02 18.97 11.39
N LEU A 378 28.10 19.89 11.67
CA LEU A 378 28.25 21.30 11.34
C LEU A 378 29.38 21.93 12.18
N SER A 379 30.29 22.66 11.53
CA SER A 379 31.41 23.29 12.21
C SER A 379 30.97 24.43 13.15
N PRO A 380 31.69 24.68 14.25
CA PRO A 380 31.35 25.76 15.18
C PRO A 380 31.26 27.15 14.53
N GLU A 381 32.05 27.41 13.48
CA GLU A 381 32.08 28.69 12.76
C GLU A 381 30.78 28.95 11.99
N ALA A 382 30.06 27.90 11.59
CA ALA A 382 28.80 28.01 10.85
C ALA A 382 27.58 28.20 11.76
N LEU A 383 27.69 27.89 13.07
CA LEU A 383 26.56 27.96 14.01
C LEU A 383 25.94 29.36 14.17
N PRO A 384 26.71 30.47 14.25
CA PRO A 384 26.11 31.80 14.43
C PRO A 384 25.15 32.23 13.29
N GLY A 385 25.30 31.63 12.10
CA GLY A 385 24.44 31.90 10.94
C GLY A 385 23.33 30.87 10.71
N ALA A 386 23.22 29.83 11.54
CA ALA A 386 22.28 28.74 11.33
C ALA A 386 20.87 29.09 11.85
N GLN A 387 19.84 28.73 11.08
CA GLN A 387 18.45 28.75 11.54
C GLN A 387 18.05 27.35 12.02
N ILE A 388 18.25 27.08 13.31
CA ILE A 388 18.11 25.73 13.88
C ILE A 388 16.65 25.26 13.87
N SER A 389 16.40 24.08 13.29
CA SER A 389 15.18 23.30 13.49
C SER A 389 15.51 21.95 14.11
N ILE A 390 14.73 21.56 15.12
CA ILE A 390 14.78 20.22 15.69
C ILE A 390 13.36 19.65 15.72
N ARG A 391 13.13 18.60 14.94
CA ARG A 391 11.81 18.00 14.72
C ARG A 391 11.77 16.55 15.17
N LEU A 392 10.81 16.22 16.03
CA LEU A 392 10.62 14.85 16.52
C LEU A 392 9.55 14.14 15.68
N TYR A 393 9.92 12.99 15.12
CA TYR A 393 9.02 12.11 14.37
C TYR A 393 8.84 10.77 15.10
N PRO A 394 7.62 10.21 15.12
CA PRO A 394 7.37 8.95 15.80
C PRO A 394 8.10 7.80 15.09
N THR A 395 8.73 6.92 15.86
CA THR A 395 9.42 5.73 15.32
C THR A 395 8.50 4.53 15.12
N GLY A 396 7.31 4.56 15.74
CA GLY A 396 6.41 3.42 15.87
C GLY A 396 6.85 2.39 16.94
N LEU A 397 7.94 2.65 17.69
CA LEU A 397 8.34 1.83 18.83
C LEU A 397 7.55 2.24 20.07
N GLU A 398 6.96 1.25 20.73
CA GLU A 398 6.17 1.42 21.95
C GLU A 398 6.42 0.28 22.94
N ASP A 399 6.65 0.61 24.21
CA ASP A 399 6.65 -0.34 25.32
C ASP A 399 5.40 -0.15 26.19
N ARG A 400 4.81 -1.26 26.66
CA ARG A 400 3.78 -1.21 27.71
C ARG A 400 4.44 -1.17 29.07
N LEU A 401 4.08 -0.18 29.88
CA LEU A 401 4.65 0.00 31.21
C LEU A 401 3.77 -0.66 32.29
N PRO A 402 4.37 -1.25 33.34
CA PRO A 402 3.63 -1.80 34.47
C PRO A 402 2.94 -0.69 35.28
N GLY A 403 1.84 -1.05 35.97
CA GLY A 403 1.20 -0.17 36.97
C GLY A 403 0.13 0.80 36.47
N GLY A 404 -0.53 0.54 35.34
CA GLY A 404 -1.57 1.43 34.80
C GLY A 404 -2.71 0.73 34.05
N GLY A 405 -3.07 -0.49 34.44
CA GLY A 405 -4.16 -1.25 33.77
C GLY A 405 -3.91 -1.53 32.28
N GLY A 406 -2.66 -1.51 31.83
CA GLY A 406 -2.28 -1.65 30.42
C GLY A 406 -2.36 -0.36 29.59
N GLN A 407 -2.72 0.77 30.19
CA GLN A 407 -2.85 2.07 29.50
C GLN A 407 -1.59 2.93 29.54
N ARG A 408 -0.66 2.63 30.46
CA ARG A 408 0.61 3.35 30.56
C ARG A 408 1.60 2.79 29.55
N ARG A 409 2.22 3.67 28.77
CA ARG A 409 3.10 3.27 27.68
C ARG A 409 4.25 4.24 27.50
N ARG A 410 5.30 3.75 26.86
CA ARG A 410 6.47 4.52 26.46
C ARG A 410 6.54 4.54 24.96
N VAL A 411 6.64 5.71 24.34
CA VAL A 411 6.73 5.85 22.88
C VAL A 411 8.02 6.58 22.50
N ALA A 412 8.70 6.06 21.47
CA ALA A 412 9.97 6.63 21.02
C ALA A 412 9.80 7.48 19.76
N PHE A 413 10.53 8.60 19.75
CA PHE A 413 10.63 9.55 18.66
C PHE A 413 12.09 9.71 18.27
N LYS A 414 12.31 10.02 16.99
CA LYS A 414 13.61 10.40 16.45
C LYS A 414 13.62 11.88 16.09
N ALA A 415 14.67 12.57 16.52
CA ALA A 415 14.92 13.96 16.20
C ALA A 415 15.65 14.06 14.86
N ILE A 416 15.20 15.00 14.04
CA ILE A 416 15.89 15.46 12.84
C ILE A 416 16.40 16.87 13.14
N PHE A 417 17.70 17.08 12.93
CA PHE A 417 18.39 18.34 13.17
C PHE A 417 18.66 19.01 11.82
N GLU A 418 18.21 20.24 11.65
CA GLU A 418 18.30 20.96 10.38
C GLU A 418 18.75 22.40 10.60
N ASP A 419 19.49 22.93 9.64
CA ASP A 419 19.72 24.36 9.46
C ASP A 419 18.83 24.84 8.30
N LEU A 420 17.76 25.57 8.62
CA LEU A 420 16.77 26.04 7.65
C LEU A 420 17.31 27.14 6.72
N ASN A 421 18.50 27.69 7.00
CA ASN A 421 19.17 28.60 6.07
C ASN A 421 19.91 27.86 4.93
N GLN A 422 20.07 26.54 5.02
CA GLN A 422 20.64 25.76 3.92
C GLN A 422 19.71 25.85 2.70
N THR A 423 20.32 26.03 1.53
CA THR A 423 19.56 26.09 0.28
C THR A 423 19.02 24.70 -0.04
N GLU A 424 17.74 24.61 -0.40
CA GLU A 424 17.19 23.33 -0.88
C GLU A 424 17.96 22.86 -2.12
N VAL A 425 18.61 21.70 -2.05
CA VAL A 425 19.36 21.11 -3.17
C VAL A 425 18.64 19.85 -3.65
N ALA A 426 17.87 20.01 -4.72
CA ALA A 426 17.23 18.92 -5.46
C ALA A 426 17.71 18.95 -6.92
N GLY A 427 18.75 18.16 -7.22
CA GLY A 427 19.32 18.01 -8.55
C GLY A 427 19.13 16.60 -9.10
N MET A 428 19.68 16.32 -10.29
CA MET A 428 19.55 15.00 -10.93
C MET A 428 20.19 13.86 -10.12
N TYR A 429 21.25 14.18 -9.36
CA TYR A 429 21.98 13.21 -8.52
C TYR A 429 22.18 13.69 -7.08
N THR A 430 21.77 14.91 -6.76
CA THR A 430 21.99 15.55 -5.46
C THR A 430 20.67 15.73 -4.75
N SER A 431 20.60 15.28 -3.50
CA SER A 431 19.50 15.61 -2.59
C SER A 431 20.07 15.99 -1.23
N ASP A 432 19.61 17.10 -0.70
CA ASP A 432 19.75 17.51 0.70
C ASP A 432 18.91 16.65 1.67
N CYS A 433 17.97 15.85 1.17
CA CYS A 433 17.11 14.94 1.93
C CYS A 433 17.81 13.59 2.22
N ALA A 434 18.99 13.63 2.83
CA ALA A 434 19.78 12.45 3.22
C ALA A 434 19.66 12.11 4.73
N THR A 435 18.68 12.67 5.43
CA THR A 435 18.54 12.53 6.90
C THR A 435 18.42 11.08 7.39
N TRP A 436 17.98 10.16 6.53
CA TRP A 436 17.87 8.73 6.85
C TRP A 436 19.23 8.05 7.10
N VAL A 437 20.35 8.55 6.54
CA VAL A 437 21.69 8.00 6.82
C VAL A 437 22.29 8.50 8.14
N GLY A 438 21.78 9.61 8.68
CA GLY A 438 22.29 10.25 9.91
C GLY A 438 21.71 9.71 11.20
N GLN A 439 20.82 8.71 11.14
CA GLN A 439 20.10 8.18 12.30
C GLN A 439 21.07 7.60 13.34
N SER A 440 20.96 8.07 14.59
CA SER A 440 21.90 7.71 15.68
C SER A 440 23.37 8.05 15.37
N GLY A 441 23.63 9.06 14.53
CA GLY A 441 24.98 9.48 14.15
C GLY A 441 25.79 10.07 15.31
N ALA A 442 25.11 10.70 16.28
CA ALA A 442 25.70 11.22 17.51
C ALA A 442 25.28 10.38 18.71
N MET A 443 26.26 9.87 19.46
CA MET A 443 26.06 8.99 20.62
C MET A 443 26.71 9.59 21.86
N TRP A 444 26.07 9.43 23.02
CA TRP A 444 26.63 9.75 24.33
C TRP A 444 26.36 8.60 25.29
N GLY A 445 27.42 8.02 25.88
CA GLY A 445 27.26 6.88 26.79
C GLY A 445 26.54 5.67 26.16
N SER A 446 26.74 5.42 24.87
CA SER A 446 26.02 4.41 24.07
C SER A 446 24.51 4.68 23.89
N LEU A 447 24.04 5.89 24.17
CA LEU A 447 22.68 6.32 23.88
C LEU A 447 22.67 7.36 22.74
N PRO A 448 21.71 7.25 21.82
CA PRO A 448 21.60 8.16 20.68
C PRO A 448 21.07 9.53 21.10
N LEU A 449 21.74 10.60 20.67
CA LEU A 449 21.38 12.00 20.95
C LEU A 449 20.01 12.38 20.35
N ASP A 450 19.65 11.74 19.24
CA ASP A 450 18.42 11.98 18.50
C ASP A 450 17.22 11.15 19.00
N GLN A 451 17.34 10.34 20.05
CA GLN A 451 16.22 9.54 20.55
C GLN A 451 15.52 10.20 21.74
N PHE A 452 14.24 10.51 21.54
CA PHE A 452 13.36 11.10 22.54
C PHE A 452 12.30 10.09 22.94
N VAL A 453 12.01 10.00 24.23
CA VAL A 453 11.09 8.99 24.76
C VAL A 453 10.08 9.66 25.66
N PHE A 454 8.80 9.48 25.36
CA PHE A 454 7.70 9.98 26.18
C PHE A 454 7.05 8.84 26.94
N GLU A 455 6.84 9.03 28.25
CA GLU A 455 5.92 8.19 29.02
C GLU A 455 4.53 8.81 29.00
N LEU A 456 3.54 8.03 28.55
CA LEU A 456 2.14 8.44 28.44
C LEU A 456 1.31 7.76 29.52
N ASP A 457 0.51 8.57 30.21
CA ASP A 457 -0.56 8.08 31.10
C ASP A 457 -1.88 8.13 30.32
N GLY A 458 -2.35 6.98 29.82
CA GLY A 458 -3.59 6.88 29.05
C GLY A 458 -3.41 6.79 27.53
N VAL A 459 -4.54 6.73 26.80
CA VAL A 459 -4.57 6.58 25.34
C VAL A 459 -4.52 7.95 24.66
N VAL A 460 -3.69 8.09 23.61
CA VAL A 460 -3.55 9.33 22.84
C VAL A 460 -4.90 9.71 22.22
N GLY A 461 -5.29 10.98 22.33
CA GLY A 461 -6.59 11.46 21.85
C GLY A 461 -7.79 11.14 22.75
N ALA A 462 -7.60 10.34 23.81
CA ALA A 462 -8.61 10.02 24.83
C ALA A 462 -8.13 10.47 26.23
N GLY A 463 -7.56 11.68 26.31
CA GLY A 463 -7.05 12.26 27.56
C GLY A 463 -5.64 11.81 27.95
N GLY A 464 -5.00 10.93 27.18
CA GLY A 464 -3.63 10.51 27.42
C GLY A 464 -2.64 11.64 27.26
N ARG A 465 -1.79 11.86 28.26
CA ARG A 465 -0.80 12.95 28.27
C ARG A 465 0.59 12.43 28.61
N ALA A 466 1.59 13.05 28.00
CA ALA A 466 2.97 12.81 28.36
C ALA A 466 3.26 13.36 29.76
N ARG A 467 3.98 12.57 30.56
CA ARG A 467 4.44 12.96 31.88
C ARG A 467 5.60 13.96 31.73
N ARG A 468 5.47 15.12 32.39
CA ARG A 468 6.37 16.27 32.22
C ARG A 468 7.30 16.48 33.40
#